data_AF-A0A2M7PD98-F1
#
_entry.id   AF-A0A2M7PD98-F1
#
_cell.length_a   1.000
_cell.length_b   1.000
_cell.length_c   1.000
_cell.angle_alpha   90.00
_cell.angle_beta   90.00
_cell.angle_gamma   90.00
#
_symmetry.space_group_name_H-M   'P 1'
#
loop_
_entity.id
_entity.type
_entity.pdbx_description
1 polymer ?
#
loop_
_entity_poly.entity_id
_entity_poly.type
_entity_poly.pdbx_seq_one_letter_code
_entity_poly.pdbx_strand_id
1 'polypeptide(L)'
;MTKQRYIMSFTAGGLFHRESVKLALLHQEHKDWSALRTIATSDNLLQTRTLSTLKRLCREIISRLKTLSTGELDFLLHATPQEQGYILWLAVCRRHRFIAEFAIEVLRERYITLKTDLSYEDFDSFFNRKSEWHDELDSIRPATRNKLRQVLFRMLREADLLTADNAINPVMLSVGLLEVISHGGSQDVLLFPTVESDLRGIPK
;
A
#
# COMPACT_ATOMS: atom_id res chain seq x y z
N MET A 1 -6.71 11.29 -24.25
CA MET A 1 -7.13 10.40 -23.15
C MET A 1 -7.03 11.20 -21.86
N THR A 2 -8.14 11.44 -21.17
CA THR A 2 -8.13 12.13 -19.87
C THR A 2 -7.39 11.24 -18.86
N LYS A 3 -6.18 11.65 -18.50
CA LYS A 3 -5.39 10.98 -17.46
C LYS A 3 -6.19 11.06 -16.16
N GLN A 4 -6.61 9.92 -15.61
CA GLN A 4 -7.32 9.90 -14.32
C GLN A 4 -6.46 10.62 -13.26
N ARG A 5 -7.08 11.47 -12.44
CA ARG A 5 -6.37 12.23 -11.40
C ARG A 5 -5.86 11.34 -10.29
N TYR A 6 -4.71 11.67 -9.71
CA TYR A 6 -4.18 10.95 -8.55
C TYR A 6 -4.96 11.21 -7.27
N ILE A 7 -5.19 10.14 -6.51
CA ILE A 7 -5.74 10.21 -5.15
C ILE A 7 -4.57 10.41 -4.16
N MET A 8 -4.27 11.68 -3.85
CA MET A 8 -3.15 12.06 -2.97
C MET A 8 -3.55 12.15 -1.48
N SER A 9 -4.68 11.57 -1.08
CA SER A 9 -5.19 11.64 0.30
C SER A 9 -4.48 10.70 1.28
N PHE A 10 -3.36 10.07 0.89
CA PHE A 10 -2.62 9.10 1.71
C PHE A 10 -1.77 9.73 2.80
N THR A 11 -1.91 11.04 3.09
CA THR A 11 -1.24 11.69 4.23
C THR A 11 -1.82 11.29 5.59
N ALA A 12 -2.93 10.55 5.61
CA ALA A 12 -3.66 10.14 6.81
C ALA A 12 -2.83 9.25 7.76
N GLY A 13 -1.88 8.49 7.22
CA GLY A 13 -0.88 7.71 7.97
C GLY A 13 -0.36 6.53 7.15
N GLY A 14 0.41 5.66 7.82
CA GLY A 14 1.14 4.55 7.20
C GLY A 14 0.25 3.38 6.78
N LEU A 15 0.76 2.17 6.91
CA LEU A 15 0.16 0.91 6.49
C LEU A 15 -1.04 0.50 7.37
N PHE A 16 -1.03 0.89 8.65
CA PHE A 16 -2.07 0.55 9.64
C PHE A 16 -2.25 -0.97 9.80
N HIS A 17 -1.15 -1.68 10.00
CA HIS A 17 -1.13 -3.14 9.97
C HIS A 17 -2.13 -3.78 10.93
N ARG A 18 -2.03 -3.47 12.23
CA ARG A 18 -2.89 -4.05 13.28
C ARG A 18 -4.35 -3.66 13.08
N GLU A 19 -4.61 -2.41 12.73
CA GLU A 19 -5.95 -1.90 12.50
C GLU A 19 -6.59 -2.54 11.27
N SER A 20 -5.81 -2.78 10.22
CA SER A 20 -6.29 -3.42 8.99
C SER A 20 -6.66 -4.88 9.24
N VAL A 21 -5.83 -5.66 9.93
CA VAL A 21 -6.15 -7.04 10.31
C VAL A 21 -7.39 -7.11 11.19
N LYS A 22 -7.50 -6.22 12.19
CA LYS A 22 -8.68 -6.14 13.07
C LYS A 22 -9.97 -5.83 12.29
N LEU A 23 -9.92 -4.88 11.36
CA LEU A 23 -11.07 -4.52 10.53
C LEU A 23 -11.40 -5.60 9.49
N ALA A 24 -10.41 -6.31 8.96
CA ALA A 24 -10.61 -7.44 8.06
C ALA A 24 -11.31 -8.61 8.78
N LEU A 25 -10.92 -8.92 10.03
CA LEU A 25 -11.56 -9.97 10.84
C LEU A 25 -13.02 -9.63 11.09
N LEU A 26 -13.31 -8.40 11.55
CA LEU A 26 -14.68 -7.96 11.79
C LEU A 26 -15.51 -7.91 10.50
N HIS A 27 -14.88 -7.61 9.36
CA HIS A 27 -15.55 -7.73 8.07
C HIS A 27 -15.88 -9.19 7.71
N GLN A 28 -15.02 -10.16 8.07
CA GLN A 28 -15.27 -11.58 7.82
C GLN A 28 -16.51 -12.07 8.56
N GLU A 29 -16.76 -11.58 9.78
CA GLU A 29 -17.93 -11.93 10.60
C GLU A 29 -19.24 -11.33 10.08
N HIS A 30 -19.23 -10.06 9.67
CA HIS A 30 -20.47 -9.33 9.33
C HIS A 30 -20.73 -9.19 7.83
N LYS A 31 -19.71 -9.34 6.99
CA LYS A 31 -19.74 -9.17 5.52
C LYS A 31 -20.35 -7.84 5.01
N ASP A 32 -20.50 -6.84 5.87
CA ASP A 32 -21.03 -5.51 5.52
C ASP A 32 -20.05 -4.40 5.91
N TRP A 33 -19.49 -3.72 4.91
CA TRP A 33 -18.57 -2.60 5.07
C TRP A 33 -19.21 -1.34 5.68
N SER A 34 -20.51 -1.13 5.48
CA SER A 34 -21.26 -0.01 6.04
C SER A 34 -21.45 -0.19 7.54
N ALA A 35 -21.95 -1.37 7.94
CA ALA A 35 -22.06 -1.76 9.34
C ALA A 35 -20.68 -1.73 10.04
N LEU A 36 -19.65 -2.29 9.40
CA LEU A 36 -18.27 -2.29 9.91
C LEU A 36 -17.80 -0.87 10.27
N ARG A 37 -18.08 0.10 9.40
CA ARG A 37 -17.67 1.49 9.62
C ARG A 37 -18.34 2.08 10.85
N THR A 38 -19.63 1.82 11.01
CA THR A 38 -20.41 2.28 12.17
C THR A 38 -19.85 1.68 13.45
N ILE A 39 -19.71 0.35 13.51
CA ILE A 39 -19.16 -0.39 14.66
C ILE A 39 -17.76 0.11 15.01
N ALA A 40 -16.87 0.19 14.02
CA ALA A 40 -15.50 0.65 14.24
C ALA A 40 -15.40 2.06 14.82
N THR A 41 -16.35 2.94 14.47
CA THR A 41 -16.41 4.30 15.00
C THR A 41 -17.08 4.41 16.37
N SER A 42 -18.13 3.63 16.62
CA SER A 42 -18.87 3.65 17.89
C SER A 42 -18.03 3.04 19.02
N ASP A 43 -17.32 1.96 18.73
CA ASP A 43 -16.57 1.19 19.74
C ASP A 43 -15.11 1.66 19.89
N ASN A 44 -14.73 2.74 19.18
CA ASN A 44 -13.35 3.23 19.10
C ASN A 44 -12.34 2.10 18.89
N LEU A 45 -12.59 1.22 17.89
CA LEU A 45 -11.80 0.01 17.70
C LEU A 45 -10.32 0.27 17.44
N LEU A 46 -9.98 1.46 16.95
CA LEU A 46 -8.61 1.91 16.68
C LEU A 46 -8.00 2.71 17.85
N GLN A 47 -8.71 2.82 18.97
CA GLN A 47 -8.28 3.44 20.23
C GLN A 47 -7.67 4.83 20.06
N THR A 48 -8.27 5.65 19.19
CA THR A 48 -7.74 7.00 18.92
C THR A 48 -8.25 8.01 19.95
N ARG A 49 -7.50 9.11 20.12
CA ARG A 49 -7.82 10.19 21.08
C ARG A 49 -9.03 11.04 20.67
N THR A 50 -9.37 11.09 19.38
CA THR A 50 -10.49 11.92 18.89
C THR A 50 -11.32 11.19 17.85
N LEU A 51 -12.65 11.42 17.90
CA LEU A 51 -13.59 10.84 16.95
C LEU A 51 -13.31 11.25 15.49
N SER A 52 -12.78 12.45 15.27
CA SER A 52 -12.39 12.94 13.95
C SER A 52 -11.22 12.13 13.37
N THR A 53 -10.22 11.81 14.18
CA THR A 53 -9.09 10.94 13.79
C THR A 53 -9.59 9.54 13.50
N LEU A 54 -10.40 8.96 14.40
CA LEU A 54 -11.00 7.64 14.21
C LEU A 54 -11.73 7.53 12.87
N LYS A 55 -12.66 8.45 12.59
CA LYS A 55 -13.45 8.47 11.35
C LYS A 55 -12.57 8.57 10.10
N ARG A 56 -11.47 9.34 10.17
CA ARG A 56 -10.51 9.48 9.06
C ARG A 56 -9.74 8.19 8.83
N LEU A 57 -9.20 7.58 9.89
CA LEU A 57 -8.43 6.34 9.81
C LEU A 57 -9.30 5.17 9.34
N CYS A 58 -10.49 4.99 9.93
CA CYS A 58 -11.43 3.96 9.49
C CYS A 58 -11.79 4.12 8.01
N ARG A 59 -12.02 5.36 7.53
CA ARG A 59 -12.30 5.59 6.10
C ARG A 59 -11.15 5.12 5.23
N GLU A 60 -9.93 5.51 5.59
CA GLU A 60 -8.73 5.21 4.82
C GLU A 60 -8.49 3.70 4.77
N ILE A 61 -8.47 3.04 5.92
CA ILE A 61 -8.20 1.60 6.02
C ILE A 61 -9.29 0.80 5.28
N ILE A 62 -10.56 1.09 5.52
CA ILE A 62 -11.66 0.41 4.82
C ILE A 62 -11.57 0.62 3.31
N SER A 63 -11.17 1.82 2.85
CA SER A 63 -11.03 2.09 1.42
C SER A 63 -9.91 1.30 0.76
N ARG A 64 -8.85 0.96 1.50
CA ARG A 64 -7.75 0.10 1.03
C ARG A 64 -8.18 -1.37 1.06
N LEU A 65 -8.75 -1.83 2.17
CA LEU A 65 -9.23 -3.23 2.30
C LEU A 65 -10.27 -3.59 1.24
N LYS A 66 -11.13 -2.65 0.83
CA LYS A 66 -12.09 -2.85 -0.27
C LYS A 66 -11.46 -3.11 -1.63
N THR A 67 -10.17 -2.84 -1.82
CA THR A 67 -9.44 -3.14 -3.06
C THR A 67 -8.91 -4.56 -3.11
N LEU A 68 -9.04 -5.30 -2.00
CA LEU A 68 -8.69 -6.71 -1.92
C LEU A 68 -9.93 -7.56 -2.26
N SER A 69 -9.69 -8.63 -3.01
CA SER A 69 -10.64 -9.71 -3.26
C SER A 69 -10.94 -10.48 -1.97
N THR A 70 -12.00 -11.29 -2.01
CA THR A 70 -12.35 -12.16 -0.88
C THR A 70 -11.22 -13.13 -0.52
N GLY A 71 -10.50 -13.67 -1.51
CA GLY A 71 -9.36 -14.55 -1.28
C GLY A 71 -8.17 -13.83 -0.64
N GLU A 72 -7.89 -12.60 -1.07
CA GLU A 72 -6.83 -11.76 -0.46
C GLU A 72 -7.15 -11.35 0.98
N LEU A 73 -8.41 -11.04 1.27
CA LEU A 73 -8.86 -10.75 2.63
C LEU A 73 -8.78 -11.97 3.54
N ASP A 74 -9.10 -13.16 3.02
CA ASP A 74 -8.98 -14.40 3.77
C ASP A 74 -7.52 -14.77 4.04
N PHE A 75 -6.67 -14.65 3.01
CA PHE A 75 -5.23 -14.85 3.14
C PHE A 75 -4.62 -13.90 4.19
N LEU A 76 -4.99 -12.62 4.17
CA LEU A 76 -4.54 -11.62 5.16
C LEU A 76 -4.76 -12.09 6.62
N LEU A 77 -5.85 -12.80 6.92
CA LEU A 77 -6.17 -13.23 8.28
C LEU A 77 -5.34 -14.42 8.78
N HIS A 78 -4.78 -15.20 7.86
CA HIS A 78 -4.03 -16.43 8.16
C HIS A 78 -2.53 -16.32 7.84
N ALA A 79 -2.13 -15.25 7.13
CA ALA A 79 -0.77 -14.99 6.71
C ALA A 79 0.16 -14.62 7.87
N THR A 80 1.47 -14.83 7.65
CA THR A 80 2.51 -14.34 8.56
C THR A 80 2.50 -12.80 8.62
N PRO A 81 3.02 -12.17 9.70
CA PRO A 81 3.08 -10.70 9.79
C PRO A 81 3.78 -10.03 8.60
N GLN A 82 4.78 -10.70 7.99
CA GLN A 82 5.48 -10.19 6.82
C GLN A 82 4.57 -10.20 5.58
N GLU A 83 3.93 -11.33 5.31
CA GLU A 83 2.97 -11.48 4.20
C GLU A 83 1.74 -10.57 4.36
N GLN A 84 1.28 -10.36 5.60
CA GLN A 84 0.25 -9.36 5.90
C GLN A 84 0.73 -7.96 5.50
N GLY A 85 1.98 -7.61 5.79
CA GLY A 85 2.61 -6.38 5.32
C GLY A 85 2.55 -6.22 3.79
N TYR A 86 2.86 -7.29 3.05
CA TYR A 86 2.83 -7.30 1.59
C TYR A 86 1.42 -7.15 1.00
N ILE A 87 0.42 -7.85 1.54
CA ILE A 87 -0.98 -7.71 1.10
C ILE A 87 -1.52 -6.30 1.41
N LEU A 88 -1.15 -5.72 2.55
CA LEU A 88 -1.55 -4.35 2.87
C LEU A 88 -0.84 -3.33 1.97
N TRP A 89 0.41 -3.58 1.58
CA TRP A 89 1.12 -2.76 0.59
C TRP A 89 0.42 -2.82 -0.78
N LEU A 90 0.02 -4.01 -1.21
CA LEU A 90 -0.80 -4.20 -2.41
C LEU A 90 -2.09 -3.38 -2.35
N ALA A 91 -2.82 -3.43 -1.23
CA ALA A 91 -4.03 -2.64 -1.02
C ALA A 91 -3.78 -1.12 -1.11
N VAL A 92 -2.65 -0.64 -0.58
CA VAL A 92 -2.22 0.76 -0.70
C VAL A 92 -1.97 1.13 -2.16
N CYS A 93 -1.25 0.29 -2.91
CA CYS A 93 -0.94 0.52 -4.32
C CYS A 93 -2.21 0.55 -5.18
N ARG A 94 -3.12 -0.43 -5.01
CA ARG A 94 -4.40 -0.46 -5.73
C ARG A 94 -5.28 0.75 -5.40
N ARG A 95 -5.23 1.25 -4.16
CA ARG A 95 -5.96 2.46 -3.76
C ARG A 95 -5.35 3.75 -4.32
N HIS A 96 -4.02 3.82 -4.40
CA HIS A 96 -3.29 5.03 -4.75
C HIS A 96 -2.37 4.78 -5.94
N ARG A 97 -2.85 5.08 -7.16
CA ARG A 97 -2.09 4.90 -8.40
C ARG A 97 -0.70 5.56 -8.37
N PHE A 98 -0.57 6.72 -7.71
CA PHE A 98 0.74 7.37 -7.53
C PHE A 98 1.75 6.48 -6.81
N ILE A 99 1.30 5.76 -5.77
CA ILE A 99 2.14 4.83 -4.99
C ILE A 99 2.44 3.58 -5.82
N ALA A 100 1.46 3.04 -6.55
CA ALA A 100 1.68 1.91 -7.45
C ALA A 100 2.74 2.22 -8.53
N GLU A 101 2.62 3.38 -9.18
CA GLU A 101 3.60 3.83 -10.17
C GLU A 101 4.98 4.08 -9.54
N PHE A 102 5.05 4.60 -8.31
CA PHE A 102 6.33 4.73 -7.59
C PHE A 102 6.95 3.37 -7.27
N ALA A 103 6.13 2.39 -6.88
CA ALA A 103 6.57 1.03 -6.60
C ALA A 103 7.23 0.39 -7.84
N ILE A 104 6.60 0.56 -9.01
CA ILE A 104 7.07 -0.03 -10.27
C ILE A 104 8.26 0.75 -10.83
N GLU A 105 8.11 2.06 -11.01
CA GLU A 105 9.06 2.90 -11.76
C GLU A 105 10.28 3.33 -10.95
N VAL A 106 10.26 3.16 -9.63
CA VAL A 106 11.36 3.59 -8.75
C VAL A 106 11.81 2.44 -7.87
N LEU A 107 10.97 1.94 -6.97
CA LEU A 107 11.38 0.91 -6.01
C LEU A 107 11.87 -0.36 -6.72
N ARG A 108 11.04 -0.94 -7.59
CA ARG A 108 11.38 -2.14 -8.34
C ARG A 108 12.49 -1.88 -9.36
N GLU A 109 12.42 -0.79 -10.11
CA GLU A 109 13.45 -0.43 -11.10
C GLU A 109 14.85 -0.33 -10.46
N ARG A 110 14.96 0.31 -9.28
CA ARG A 110 16.22 0.39 -8.55
C ARG A 110 16.72 -0.99 -8.13
N TYR A 111 15.82 -1.83 -7.60
CA TYR A 111 16.17 -3.19 -7.22
C TYR A 111 16.71 -4.02 -8.39
N ILE A 112 16.02 -4.04 -9.54
CA ILE A 112 16.45 -4.84 -10.71
C ILE A 112 17.72 -4.29 -11.38
N THR A 113 17.99 -2.99 -11.22
CA THR A 113 19.23 -2.34 -11.67
C THR A 113 20.35 -2.38 -10.61
N LEU A 114 20.17 -3.18 -9.56
CA LEU A 114 21.15 -3.39 -8.47
C LEU A 114 21.51 -2.13 -7.69
N LYS A 115 20.63 -1.12 -7.71
CA LYS A 115 20.69 0.03 -6.80
C LYS A 115 20.00 -0.36 -5.50
N THR A 116 20.78 -0.54 -4.45
CA THR A 116 20.33 -1.17 -3.20
C THR A 116 19.63 -0.23 -2.23
N ASP A 117 19.58 1.06 -2.51
CA ASP A 117 19.00 2.08 -1.63
C ASP A 117 17.87 2.83 -2.33
N LEU A 118 17.04 3.52 -1.55
CA LEU A 118 15.99 4.41 -2.04
C LEU A 118 16.05 5.73 -1.28
N SER A 119 16.27 6.83 -1.98
CA SER A 119 16.44 8.14 -1.34
C SER A 119 15.18 9.01 -1.47
N TYR A 120 15.12 10.05 -0.64
CA TYR A 120 14.09 11.09 -0.78
C TYR A 120 14.17 11.85 -2.11
N GLU A 121 15.36 11.93 -2.72
CA GLU A 121 15.57 12.53 -4.03
C GLU A 121 14.95 11.70 -5.15
N ASP A 122 14.92 10.38 -5.01
CA ASP A 122 14.21 9.50 -5.96
C ASP A 122 12.71 9.77 -5.97
N PHE A 123 12.11 9.99 -4.79
CA PHE A 123 10.72 10.45 -4.69
C PHE A 123 10.52 11.81 -5.33
N ASP A 124 11.44 12.75 -5.08
CA ASP A 124 11.29 14.11 -5.58
C ASP A 124 11.41 14.19 -7.10
N SER A 125 12.35 13.44 -7.67
CA SER A 125 12.52 13.26 -9.11
C SER A 125 11.29 12.61 -9.74
N PHE A 126 10.76 11.55 -9.12
CA PHE A 126 9.53 10.90 -9.57
C PHE A 126 8.33 11.85 -9.54
N PHE A 127 8.14 12.56 -8.42
CA PHE A 127 7.03 13.49 -8.25
C PHE A 127 7.06 14.59 -9.32
N ASN A 128 8.23 15.20 -9.56
CA ASN A 128 8.41 16.25 -10.56
C ASN A 128 8.07 15.76 -11.97
N ARG A 129 8.53 14.56 -12.35
CA ARG A 129 8.20 13.95 -13.64
C ARG A 129 6.69 13.69 -13.79
N LYS A 130 6.00 13.32 -12.71
CA LYS A 130 4.55 13.13 -12.73
C LYS A 130 3.80 14.47 -12.81
N SER A 131 4.27 15.53 -12.15
CA SER A 131 3.58 16.83 -12.16
C SER A 131 3.58 17.52 -13.52
N GLU A 132 4.54 17.22 -14.40
CA GLU A 132 4.54 17.71 -15.81
C GLU A 132 3.25 17.37 -16.58
N TRP A 133 2.56 16.31 -16.18
CA TRP A 133 1.38 15.80 -16.89
C TRP A 133 0.13 15.71 -16.00
N HIS A 134 0.21 16.20 -14.77
CA HIS A 134 -0.83 16.07 -13.75
C HIS A 134 -0.91 17.35 -12.92
N ASP A 135 -1.75 18.29 -13.35
CA ASP A 135 -1.96 19.60 -12.72
C ASP A 135 -2.30 19.49 -11.22
N GLU A 136 -2.99 18.41 -10.81
CA GLU A 136 -3.29 18.18 -9.40
C GLU A 136 -2.03 18.03 -8.54
N LEU A 137 -0.91 17.56 -9.11
CA LEU A 137 0.37 17.43 -8.41
C LEU A 137 1.13 18.76 -8.38
N ASP A 138 1.05 19.54 -9.45
CA ASP A 138 1.69 20.87 -9.52
C ASP A 138 1.12 21.83 -8.47
N SER A 139 -0.18 21.71 -8.20
CA SER A 139 -0.87 22.49 -7.16
C SER A 139 -0.53 22.09 -5.71
N ILE A 140 0.24 21.00 -5.49
CA ILE A 140 0.56 20.50 -4.15
C ILE A 140 1.61 21.39 -3.48
N ARG A 141 1.24 21.94 -2.32
CA ARG A 141 2.15 22.75 -1.50
C ARG A 141 3.38 21.93 -1.05
N PRO A 142 4.57 22.55 -0.93
CA PRO A 142 5.80 21.86 -0.49
C PRO A 142 5.65 21.11 0.83
N ALA A 143 4.93 21.67 1.81
CA ALA A 143 4.67 21.01 3.09
C ALA A 143 3.85 19.70 2.93
N THR A 144 2.86 19.69 2.04
CA THR A 144 2.06 18.50 1.74
C THR A 144 2.91 17.46 1.01
N ARG A 145 3.74 17.87 0.04
CA ARG A 145 4.68 16.99 -0.65
C ARG A 145 5.64 16.31 0.33
N ASN A 146 6.23 17.07 1.25
CA ASN A 146 7.09 16.52 2.31
C ASN A 146 6.33 15.50 3.17
N LYS A 147 5.06 15.76 3.47
CA LYS A 147 4.22 14.82 4.21
C LYS A 147 3.94 13.54 3.43
N LEU A 148 3.63 13.65 2.13
CA LEU A 148 3.42 12.51 1.24
C LEU A 148 4.66 11.62 1.19
N ARG A 149 5.84 12.23 0.99
CA ARG A 149 7.14 11.54 1.01
C ARG A 149 7.36 10.81 2.33
N GLN A 150 7.19 11.51 3.46
CA GLN A 150 7.35 10.91 4.79
C GLN A 150 6.44 9.69 4.99
N VAL A 151 5.16 9.81 4.60
CA VAL A 151 4.18 8.73 4.80
C VAL A 151 4.46 7.55 3.89
N LEU A 152 4.85 7.79 2.63
CA LEU A 152 5.24 6.72 1.70
C LEU A 152 6.44 5.92 2.21
N PHE A 153 7.52 6.59 2.63
CA PHE A 153 8.69 5.90 3.19
C PHE A 153 8.36 5.15 4.47
N ARG A 154 7.46 5.68 5.29
CA ARG A 154 6.96 4.96 6.46
C ARG A 154 6.21 3.69 6.07
N MET A 155 5.35 3.73 5.05
CA MET A 155 4.64 2.55 4.54
C MET A 155 5.60 1.48 4.00
N LEU A 156 6.62 1.89 3.26
CA LEU A 156 7.64 0.97 2.75
C LEU A 156 8.36 0.23 3.89
N ARG A 157 8.75 0.93 4.96
CA ARG A 157 9.37 0.31 6.14
C ARG A 157 8.40 -0.57 6.92
N GLU A 158 7.16 -0.12 7.10
CA GLU A 158 6.11 -0.90 7.79
C GLU A 158 5.74 -2.18 7.01
N ALA A 159 5.93 -2.20 5.69
CA ALA A 159 5.74 -3.37 4.83
C ALA A 159 7.03 -4.19 4.62
N ASP A 160 8.11 -3.87 5.34
CA ASP A 160 9.42 -4.54 5.25
C ASP A 160 10.05 -4.52 3.83
N LEU A 161 9.69 -3.53 3.00
CA LEU A 161 10.26 -3.31 1.67
C LEU A 161 11.51 -2.43 1.72
N LEU A 162 11.72 -1.77 2.87
CA LEU A 162 12.79 -0.81 3.07
C LEU A 162 13.30 -0.91 4.51
N THR A 163 14.62 -0.92 4.70
CA THR A 163 15.23 -0.85 6.02
C THR A 163 15.15 0.55 6.63
N ALA A 164 15.56 0.68 7.90
CA ALA A 164 15.69 1.97 8.56
C ALA A 164 16.65 2.93 7.83
N ASP A 165 17.71 2.38 7.22
CA ASP A 165 18.75 3.11 6.48
C ASP A 165 18.40 3.30 4.99
N ASN A 166 17.15 3.02 4.62
CA ASN A 166 16.65 3.06 3.26
C ASN A 166 17.29 2.08 2.28
N ALA A 167 17.83 0.95 2.75
CA ALA A 167 18.18 -0.16 1.86
C ALA A 167 16.91 -0.91 1.43
N ILE A 168 16.82 -1.29 0.16
CA ILE A 168 15.69 -2.03 -0.40
C ILE A 168 15.81 -3.49 0.04
N ASN A 169 14.76 -4.01 0.67
CA ASN A 169 14.66 -5.43 0.99
C ASN A 169 14.05 -6.18 -0.20
N PRO A 170 14.71 -7.24 -0.72
CA PRO A 170 14.09 -8.09 -1.71
C PRO A 170 12.87 -8.80 -1.12
N VAL A 171 11.84 -9.00 -1.94
CA VAL A 171 10.65 -9.74 -1.53
C VAL A 171 10.70 -11.16 -2.06
N MET A 172 10.66 -12.13 -1.15
CA MET A 172 10.42 -13.53 -1.48
C MET A 172 8.92 -13.81 -1.37
N LEU A 173 8.25 -13.91 -2.51
CA LEU A 173 6.81 -14.20 -2.54
C LEU A 173 6.59 -15.70 -2.31
N SER A 174 5.89 -16.05 -1.23
CA SER A 174 5.48 -17.44 -0.99
C SER A 174 4.52 -17.90 -2.08
N VAL A 175 4.38 -19.22 -2.25
CA VAL A 175 3.44 -19.80 -3.22
C VAL A 175 2.01 -19.33 -2.94
N GLY A 176 1.58 -19.37 -1.67
CA GLY A 176 0.23 -18.92 -1.29
C GLY A 176 0.01 -17.43 -1.58
N LEU A 177 1.02 -16.58 -1.34
CA LEU A 177 0.93 -15.16 -1.68
C LEU A 177 0.85 -14.94 -3.20
N LEU A 178 1.65 -15.67 -3.98
CA LEU A 178 1.63 -15.60 -5.45
C LEU A 178 0.28 -16.03 -6.03
N GLU A 179 -0.28 -17.14 -5.55
CA GLU A 179 -1.59 -17.65 -5.99
C GLU A 179 -2.68 -16.59 -5.80
N VAL A 180 -2.71 -16.00 -4.61
CA VAL A 180 -3.71 -15.02 -4.21
C VAL A 180 -3.56 -13.69 -4.98
N ILE A 181 -2.32 -13.22 -5.19
CA ILE A 181 -2.06 -12.00 -5.97
C ILE A 181 -2.33 -12.21 -7.47
N SER A 182 -1.94 -13.37 -8.02
CA SER A 182 -2.07 -13.64 -9.46
C SER A 182 -3.52 -13.77 -9.91
N HIS A 183 -4.42 -14.20 -9.03
CA HIS A 183 -5.87 -14.13 -9.28
C HIS A 183 -6.41 -12.71 -9.42
N GLY A 184 -5.75 -11.71 -8.80
CA GLY A 184 -6.09 -10.28 -8.93
C GLY A 184 -5.51 -9.59 -10.17
N GLY A 185 -4.48 -10.18 -10.78
CA GLY A 185 -3.83 -9.71 -12.01
C GLY A 185 -2.31 -9.85 -11.95
N SER A 186 -1.68 -10.33 -13.03
CA SER A 186 -0.23 -10.61 -13.09
C SER A 186 0.68 -9.38 -12.90
N GLN A 187 0.14 -8.17 -13.04
CA GLN A 187 0.91 -6.92 -12.89
C GLN A 187 1.16 -6.54 -11.43
N ASP A 188 0.37 -7.06 -10.49
CA ASP A 188 0.50 -6.69 -9.06
C ASP A 188 1.81 -7.20 -8.45
N VAL A 189 2.41 -8.22 -9.05
CA VAL A 189 3.74 -8.71 -8.67
C VAL A 189 4.83 -7.64 -8.92
N LEU A 190 4.62 -6.75 -9.88
CA LEU A 190 5.56 -5.66 -10.20
C LEU A 190 5.57 -4.55 -9.14
N LEU A 191 4.65 -4.59 -8.17
CA LEU A 191 4.62 -3.67 -7.04
C LEU A 191 5.68 -3.99 -5.98
N PHE A 192 6.39 -5.11 -6.13
CA PHE A 192 7.40 -5.60 -5.20
C PHE A 192 8.81 -5.56 -5.82
N PRO A 193 9.86 -5.33 -4.99
CA PRO A 193 11.25 -5.47 -5.41
C PRO A 193 11.62 -6.95 -5.55
N THR A 194 11.21 -7.55 -6.68
CA THR A 194 11.49 -8.93 -7.08
C THR A 194 11.84 -8.99 -8.57
N VAL A 195 12.66 -9.97 -8.96
CA VAL A 195 12.99 -10.23 -10.37
C VAL A 195 12.04 -11.28 -10.95
N GLU A 196 11.79 -11.19 -12.25
CA GLU A 196 10.85 -12.11 -12.94
C GLU A 196 11.30 -13.58 -12.89
N SER A 197 12.61 -13.83 -12.70
CA SER A 197 13.13 -15.18 -12.47
C SER A 197 12.64 -15.82 -11.17
N ASP A 198 12.33 -15.02 -10.14
CA ASP A 198 11.79 -15.50 -8.86
C ASP A 198 10.34 -15.99 -9.01
N LEU A 199 9.67 -15.59 -10.10
CA LEU A 199 8.27 -15.92 -10.40
C LEU A 199 8.10 -17.24 -11.16
N ARG A 200 9.19 -17.92 -11.52
CA ARG A 200 9.16 -19.15 -12.35
C ARG A 200 8.57 -20.38 -11.64
N GLY A 201 8.20 -20.26 -10.36
CA GLY A 201 7.50 -21.30 -9.60
C GLY A 201 5.98 -21.28 -9.72
N ILE A 202 5.39 -20.36 -10.49
CA ILE A 202 3.93 -20.26 -10.65
C ILE A 202 3.44 -21.43 -11.53
N PRO A 203 2.62 -22.36 -11.02
CA PRO A 203 1.95 -23.33 -11.87
C PRO A 203 1.04 -22.60 -12.86
N LYS A 204 1.14 -22.97 -14.14
CA LYS A 204 0.30 -22.44 -15.23
C LYS A 204 -1.18 -22.74 -15.01
#